data_AF-A0A941VJR4-F1
#
_entry.id   AF-A0A941VJR4-F1
#
_cell.length_a   1.000
_cell.length_b   1.000
_cell.length_c   1.000
_cell.angle_alpha   90.00
_cell.angle_beta   90.00
_cell.angle_gamma   90.00
#
_symmetry.space_group_name_H-M   'P 1'
#
loop_
_entity.id
_entity.type
_entity.pdbx_description
1 polymer ?
#
loop_
_entity_poly.entity_id
_entity_poly.type
_entity_poly.pdbx_seq_one_letter_code
_entity_poly.pdbx_strand_id
1 'polypeptide(L)'
;MCASRLTKQLLAVAVWWFAATGNGLMPALAADAGAGKAAEQPVTEKPSNEACLGCHGNEGFAMPGANGQPRSLHVKQERFGGSVHGKRLCVECHKDITEIPHQKTAALKVGCVECHQDLWDAAKKDNKVKENARLGVVVQQIDHYMKSIHARPSKADQSRTNATCYNCHDAHYIYPKGSEQRAEWRLNIPNTCGNCHVKERADYATSVHGRE
;
A
#
# COMPACT_ATOMS: atom_id res chain seq x y z
N MET A 1 -27.78 -5.21 32.33
CA MET A 1 -28.64 -5.96 33.27
C MET A 1 -29.06 -7.25 32.59
N CYS A 2 -28.79 -8.39 33.24
CA CYS A 2 -29.39 -9.74 33.19
C CYS A 2 -30.07 -10.24 31.89
N ALA A 3 -29.95 -11.49 31.44
CA ALA A 3 -29.56 -12.79 32.01
C ALA A 3 -29.36 -13.77 30.80
N SER A 4 -29.00 -15.06 30.85
CA SER A 4 -28.74 -16.07 31.86
C SER A 4 -28.04 -17.23 31.15
N ARG A 5 -27.04 -17.86 31.79
CA ARG A 5 -26.55 -19.20 31.44
C ARG A 5 -27.58 -20.25 31.85
N LEU A 6 -27.65 -21.39 31.18
CA LEU A 6 -27.99 -22.67 31.83
C LEU A 6 -27.57 -23.88 30.98
N THR A 7 -26.61 -24.61 31.52
CA THR A 7 -26.13 -25.96 31.21
C THR A 7 -27.09 -27.04 31.72
N LYS A 8 -27.11 -28.22 31.06
CA LYS A 8 -27.43 -29.58 31.57
C LYS A 8 -27.16 -30.55 30.38
N GLN A 9 -26.16 -31.46 30.37
CA GLN A 9 -26.00 -32.74 31.11
C GLN A 9 -27.32 -33.53 31.20
N LEU A 10 -27.44 -34.84 31.00
CA LEU A 10 -26.63 -36.01 30.59
C LEU A 10 -27.64 -37.20 30.70
N LEU A 11 -27.33 -38.37 30.11
CA LEU A 11 -27.91 -39.71 30.41
C LEU A 11 -29.33 -39.97 29.83
N ALA A 12 -29.74 -41.16 29.37
CA ALA A 12 -29.20 -42.52 29.52
C ALA A 12 -29.99 -43.50 28.60
N VAL A 13 -29.33 -44.64 28.25
CA VAL A 13 -29.87 -46.03 28.22
C VAL A 13 -30.98 -46.34 27.20
N ALA A 14 -30.67 -46.97 26.05
CA ALA A 14 -30.46 -48.41 25.80
C ALA A 14 -31.75 -49.28 25.79
N VAL A 15 -32.05 -49.93 24.67
CA VAL A 15 -31.96 -51.40 24.45
C VAL A 15 -32.97 -51.90 23.39
N TRP A 16 -32.43 -52.51 22.30
CA TRP A 16 -32.82 -53.70 21.51
C TRP A 16 -34.34 -54.03 21.34
N TRP A 17 -34.88 -54.35 20.16
CA TRP A 17 -34.61 -55.57 19.37
C TRP A 17 -35.49 -55.65 18.08
N PHE A 18 -35.04 -56.43 17.08
CA PHE A 18 -35.75 -57.01 15.90
C PHE A 18 -36.16 -56.09 14.73
N ALA A 19 -36.10 -56.48 13.44
CA ALA A 19 -35.80 -57.75 12.77
C ALA A 19 -35.31 -57.51 11.32
N ALA A 20 -34.71 -58.59 10.77
CA ALA A 20 -34.38 -58.94 9.38
C ALA A 20 -35.34 -58.37 8.29
N THR A 21 -35.03 -58.18 7.00
CA THR A 21 -34.17 -58.84 5.99
C THR A 21 -34.08 -57.90 4.79
N GLY A 22 -32.96 -57.86 4.04
CA GLY A 22 -32.99 -57.29 2.69
C GLY A 22 -31.64 -56.89 2.11
N ASN A 23 -31.16 -57.68 1.14
CA ASN A 23 -29.97 -57.48 0.32
C ASN A 23 -29.75 -56.06 -0.21
N GLY A 24 -28.50 -55.59 -0.14
CA GLY A 24 -28.02 -54.43 -0.89
C GLY A 24 -26.56 -54.11 -0.60
N LEU A 25 -25.65 -54.73 -1.35
CA LEU A 25 -24.22 -54.42 -1.36
C LEU A 25 -23.96 -53.00 -1.87
N MET A 26 -23.40 -52.13 -1.02
CA MET A 26 -22.48 -51.05 -1.39
C MET A 26 -21.53 -50.80 -0.20
N PRO A 27 -20.20 -50.82 -0.40
CA PRO A 27 -19.23 -50.61 0.67
C PRO A 27 -19.20 -49.14 1.11
N ALA A 28 -19.31 -48.92 2.42
CA ALA A 28 -19.03 -47.65 3.05
C ALA A 28 -17.52 -47.36 2.98
N LEU A 29 -17.10 -46.40 2.13
CA LEU A 29 -15.83 -45.73 2.36
C LEU A 29 -16.04 -44.72 3.49
N ALA A 30 -15.38 -45.00 4.61
CA ALA A 30 -15.21 -44.06 5.70
C ALA A 30 -14.51 -42.80 5.17
N ALA A 31 -15.20 -41.66 5.22
CA ALA A 31 -14.56 -40.36 5.11
C ALA A 31 -13.81 -40.12 6.42
N ASP A 32 -12.53 -40.45 6.43
CA ASP A 32 -11.60 -39.99 7.46
C ASP A 32 -11.54 -38.46 7.39
N ALA A 33 -12.01 -37.81 8.46
CA ALA A 33 -11.93 -36.38 8.64
C ALA A 33 -10.46 -36.02 8.97
N GLY A 34 -9.61 -36.11 7.94
CA GLY A 34 -8.28 -35.56 7.97
C GLY A 34 -8.39 -34.03 8.04
N ALA A 35 -8.18 -33.48 9.22
CA ALA A 35 -7.85 -32.07 9.41
C ALA A 35 -6.56 -31.78 8.62
N GLY A 36 -6.72 -31.41 7.35
CA GLY A 36 -5.64 -30.93 6.52
C GLY A 36 -5.11 -29.63 7.12
N LYS A 37 -3.97 -29.72 7.81
CA LYS A 37 -3.08 -28.58 7.98
C LYS A 37 -2.88 -27.98 6.59
N ALA A 38 -3.28 -26.72 6.42
CA ALA A 38 -2.94 -25.95 5.24
C ALA A 38 -1.43 -26.11 5.02
N ALA A 39 -1.07 -26.70 3.88
CA ALA A 39 0.32 -26.87 3.52
C ALA A 39 0.94 -25.48 3.37
N GLU A 40 1.85 -25.14 4.27
CA GLU A 40 2.72 -23.98 4.15
C GLU A 40 3.51 -24.14 2.86
N GLN A 41 3.11 -23.40 1.82
CA GLN A 41 3.81 -23.39 0.54
C GLN A 41 5.16 -22.66 0.73
N PRO A 42 6.26 -23.16 0.12
CA PRO A 42 7.55 -22.51 0.21
C PRO A 42 7.49 -21.14 -0.49
N VAL A 43 7.87 -20.09 0.24
CA VAL A 43 7.87 -18.70 -0.21
C VAL A 43 9.05 -18.47 -1.17
N THR A 44 8.93 -18.92 -2.42
CA THR A 44 9.88 -18.59 -3.49
C THR A 44 9.38 -17.46 -4.39
N GLU A 45 8.12 -17.05 -4.21
CA GLU A 45 7.48 -16.00 -4.99
C GLU A 45 7.38 -14.70 -4.19
N LYS A 46 7.66 -13.57 -4.84
CA LYS A 46 7.57 -12.24 -4.23
C LYS A 46 6.18 -12.03 -3.63
N PRO A 47 6.05 -11.40 -2.44
CA PRO A 47 4.75 -11.11 -1.87
C PRO A 47 3.84 -10.34 -2.83
N SER A 48 2.59 -10.78 -2.93
CA SER A 48 1.58 -10.14 -3.79
C SER A 48 1.02 -8.85 -3.17
N ASN A 49 0.35 -8.02 -3.97
CA ASN A 49 -0.33 -6.83 -3.45
C ASN A 49 -1.44 -7.20 -2.48
N GLU A 50 -2.16 -8.30 -2.73
CA GLU A 50 -3.22 -8.80 -1.88
C GLU A 50 -2.69 -9.18 -0.50
N ALA A 51 -1.51 -9.81 -0.44
CA ALA A 51 -0.85 -10.14 0.83
C ALA A 51 -0.51 -8.88 1.64
N CYS A 52 -0.02 -7.82 0.98
CA CYS A 52 0.23 -6.54 1.63
C CYS A 52 -1.06 -5.87 2.12
N LEU A 53 -2.08 -5.85 1.26
CA LEU A 53 -3.37 -5.20 1.51
C LEU A 53 -4.22 -5.92 2.56
N GLY A 54 -3.94 -7.19 2.87
CA GLY A 54 -4.60 -7.89 3.98
C GLY A 54 -4.45 -7.18 5.34
N CYS A 55 -3.37 -6.40 5.52
CA CYS A 55 -3.18 -5.52 6.67
C CYS A 55 -3.22 -4.04 6.27
N HIS A 56 -2.50 -3.66 5.21
CA HIS A 56 -2.37 -2.26 4.79
C HIS A 56 -3.61 -1.72 4.08
N GLY A 57 -4.51 -2.57 3.61
CA GLY A 57 -5.79 -2.15 3.01
C GLY A 57 -6.85 -1.79 4.05
N ASN A 58 -6.63 -2.11 5.33
CA ASN A 58 -7.65 -1.91 6.37
C ASN A 58 -7.69 -0.45 6.84
N GLU A 59 -8.89 0.14 6.88
CA GLU A 59 -9.06 1.50 7.40
C GLU A 59 -8.57 1.61 8.84
N GLY A 60 -7.91 2.72 9.16
CA GLY A 60 -7.36 2.95 10.49
C GLY A 60 -6.10 2.15 10.82
N PHE A 61 -5.60 1.28 9.92
CA PHE A 61 -4.34 0.58 10.17
C PHE A 61 -3.20 1.57 10.35
N ALA A 62 -2.55 1.49 11.51
CA ALA A 62 -1.55 2.45 11.96
C ALA A 62 -0.54 1.79 12.88
N MET A 63 0.64 2.38 12.97
CA MET A 63 1.70 1.96 13.87
C MET A 63 2.23 3.17 14.64
N PRO A 64 2.90 3.00 15.80
CA PRO A 64 3.61 4.09 16.44
C PRO A 64 4.64 4.72 15.49
N GLY A 65 4.61 6.05 15.37
CA GLY A 65 5.62 6.85 14.70
C GLY A 65 6.83 7.13 15.59
N ALA A 66 7.85 7.78 15.04
CA ALA A 66 9.10 8.08 15.76
C ALA A 66 8.89 8.96 17.01
N ASN A 67 7.82 9.77 17.03
CA ASN A 67 7.42 10.63 18.15
C ASN A 67 6.35 10.00 19.05
N GLY A 68 6.07 8.70 18.90
CA GLY A 68 5.01 7.99 19.62
C GLY A 68 3.60 8.21 19.09
N GLN A 69 3.37 9.18 18.20
CA GLN A 69 2.05 9.41 17.60
C GLN A 69 1.72 8.35 16.54
N PRO A 70 0.46 7.93 16.39
CA PRO A 70 0.08 6.97 15.37
C PRO A 70 0.39 7.50 13.96
N ARG A 71 1.19 6.75 13.19
CA ARG A 71 1.34 6.94 11.74
C ARG A 71 0.39 5.99 11.02
N SER A 72 -0.47 6.52 10.17
CA SER A 72 -1.31 5.68 9.32
C SER A 72 -0.44 4.92 8.32
N LEU A 73 -0.75 3.64 8.14
CA LEU A 73 -0.16 2.74 7.14
C LEU A 73 -1.18 2.27 6.11
N HIS A 74 -2.39 2.83 6.18
CA HIS A 74 -3.50 2.46 5.33
C HIS A 74 -3.28 2.93 3.90
N VAL A 75 -3.45 2.01 2.95
CA VAL A 75 -3.41 2.22 1.51
C VAL A 75 -4.78 1.86 0.93
N LYS A 76 -5.40 2.81 0.25
CA LYS A 76 -6.69 2.62 -0.44
C LYS A 76 -6.44 1.93 -1.77
N GLN A 77 -6.79 0.65 -1.86
CA GLN A 77 -6.50 -0.20 -3.02
C GLN A 77 -7.04 0.40 -4.32
N GLU A 78 -8.27 0.91 -4.32
CA GLU A 78 -8.90 1.47 -5.53
C GLU A 78 -8.17 2.73 -5.99
N ARG A 79 -7.75 3.59 -5.05
CA ARG A 79 -7.00 4.80 -5.37
C ARG A 79 -5.61 4.49 -5.88
N PHE A 80 -4.93 3.49 -5.29
CA PHE A 80 -3.63 3.04 -5.76
C PHE A 80 -3.73 2.42 -7.16
N GLY A 81 -4.73 1.58 -7.40
CA GLY A 81 -5.00 0.97 -8.71
C GLY A 81 -5.25 1.99 -9.82
N GLY A 82 -5.84 3.14 -9.49
CA GLY A 82 -6.02 4.28 -10.41
C GLY A 82 -4.77 5.14 -10.64
N SER A 83 -3.66 4.88 -9.95
CA SER A 83 -2.41 5.62 -10.12
C SER A 83 -1.63 5.16 -11.35
N VAL A 84 -0.66 5.96 -11.79
CA VAL A 84 0.30 5.57 -12.85
C VAL A 84 1.18 4.38 -12.46
N HIS A 85 1.22 4.05 -11.17
CA HIS A 85 1.93 2.89 -10.63
C HIS A 85 0.99 1.74 -10.23
N GLY A 86 -0.32 1.85 -10.46
CA GLY A 86 -1.31 0.90 -9.94
C GLY A 86 -1.17 -0.54 -10.43
N LYS A 87 -0.38 -0.77 -11.48
CA LYS A 87 -0.03 -2.10 -12.01
C LYS A 87 1.24 -2.70 -11.39
N ARG A 88 1.94 -1.96 -10.54
CA ARG A 88 3.20 -2.38 -9.90
C ARG A 88 2.89 -3.19 -8.65
N LEU A 89 3.79 -4.12 -8.32
CA LEU A 89 3.76 -4.77 -7.01
C LEU A 89 4.27 -3.81 -5.93
N CYS A 90 3.74 -3.90 -4.71
CA CYS A 90 4.20 -3.12 -3.56
C CYS A 90 5.72 -3.28 -3.36
N VAL A 91 6.21 -4.51 -3.51
CA VAL A 91 7.62 -4.89 -3.33
C VAL A 91 8.53 -4.48 -4.51
N GLU A 92 7.99 -3.95 -5.60
CA GLU A 92 8.83 -3.30 -6.64
C GLU A 92 9.40 -1.96 -6.15
N CYS A 93 8.68 -1.27 -5.28
CA CYS A 93 9.14 -0.05 -4.61
C CYS A 93 9.68 -0.34 -3.20
N HIS A 94 8.99 -1.19 -2.43
CA HIS A 94 9.40 -1.63 -1.10
C HIS A 94 10.31 -2.86 -1.16
N LYS A 95 11.43 -2.74 -1.87
CA LYS A 95 12.32 -3.87 -2.22
C LYS A 95 12.92 -4.59 -1.01
N ASP A 96 12.99 -3.93 0.14
CA ASP A 96 13.53 -4.51 1.38
C ASP A 96 12.51 -5.39 2.14
N ILE A 97 11.27 -5.49 1.65
CA ILE A 97 10.25 -6.36 2.24
C ILE A 97 10.30 -7.72 1.54
N THR A 98 10.83 -8.72 2.24
CA THR A 98 11.04 -10.08 1.69
C THR A 98 10.17 -11.15 2.36
N GLU A 99 9.54 -10.84 3.50
CA GLU A 99 8.72 -11.78 4.28
C GLU A 99 7.48 -11.06 4.81
N ILE A 100 6.40 -11.79 5.10
CA ILE A 100 5.20 -11.25 5.76
C ILE A 100 4.81 -12.22 6.89
N PRO A 101 4.66 -11.77 8.15
CA PRO A 101 4.82 -10.40 8.63
C PRO A 101 6.26 -9.89 8.52
N HIS A 102 6.45 -8.67 8.00
CA HIS A 102 7.78 -8.09 7.85
C HIS A 102 8.25 -7.36 9.12
N GLN A 103 9.58 -7.28 9.29
CA GLN A 103 10.19 -6.53 10.39
C GLN A 103 9.80 -5.04 10.36
N LYS A 104 9.70 -4.45 11.56
CA LYS A 104 9.48 -3.01 11.70
C LYS A 104 10.78 -2.28 11.38
N THR A 105 10.81 -1.56 10.27
CA THR A 105 11.95 -0.71 9.92
C THR A 105 11.71 0.71 10.40
N ALA A 106 12.73 1.32 11.01
CA ALA A 106 12.69 2.72 11.45
C ALA A 106 12.78 3.71 10.27
N ALA A 107 13.31 3.27 9.13
CA ALA A 107 13.48 4.09 7.94
C ALA A 107 12.81 3.44 6.72
N LEU A 108 11.97 4.22 6.03
CA LEU A 108 11.43 3.84 4.73
C LEU A 108 12.50 4.01 3.65
N LYS A 109 12.84 2.92 2.96
CA LYS A 109 13.89 2.87 1.93
C LYS A 109 13.31 2.69 0.53
N VAL A 110 12.47 3.63 0.10
CA VAL A 110 11.88 3.61 -1.25
C VAL A 110 12.60 4.62 -2.14
N GLY A 111 13.28 4.14 -3.17
CA GLY A 111 13.97 4.96 -4.16
C GLY A 111 13.14 5.18 -5.42
N CYS A 112 12.85 6.44 -5.77
CA CYS A 112 12.10 6.78 -6.99
C CYS A 112 13.03 7.00 -8.20
N VAL A 113 14.19 7.61 -7.96
CA VAL A 113 15.05 8.20 -9.00
C VAL A 113 15.64 7.14 -9.93
N GLU A 114 16.28 6.12 -9.37
CA GLU A 114 16.98 5.07 -10.12
C GLU A 114 16.02 4.36 -11.09
N CYS A 115 14.85 3.92 -10.61
CA CYS A 115 13.87 3.24 -11.46
C CYS A 115 13.36 4.15 -12.60
N HIS A 116 13.08 5.43 -12.34
CA HIS A 116 12.65 6.35 -13.39
C HIS A 116 13.75 6.65 -14.41
N GLN A 117 15.01 6.72 -13.98
CA GLN A 117 16.16 6.88 -14.87
C GLN A 117 16.39 5.63 -15.72
N ASP A 118 16.43 4.45 -15.10
CA ASP A 118 16.62 3.16 -15.79
C ASP A 118 15.54 2.89 -16.84
N LEU A 119 14.27 3.11 -16.48
CA LEU A 119 13.16 2.95 -17.42
C LEU A 119 13.25 3.93 -18.59
N TRP A 120 13.76 5.14 -18.35
CA TRP A 120 13.94 6.13 -19.41
C TRP A 120 15.12 5.79 -20.31
N ASP A 121 16.23 5.32 -19.74
CA ASP A 121 17.39 4.85 -20.48
C ASP A 121 17.05 3.62 -21.34
N ALA A 122 16.29 2.68 -20.80
CA ALA A 122 15.73 1.56 -21.54
C ALA A 122 14.81 2.02 -22.67
N ALA A 123 13.90 2.97 -22.42
CA ALA A 123 13.03 3.52 -23.46
C ALA A 123 13.81 4.19 -24.59
N LYS A 124 14.90 4.91 -24.28
CA LYS A 124 15.80 5.48 -25.30
C LYS A 124 16.49 4.39 -26.11
N LYS A 125 17.05 3.38 -25.45
CA LYS A 125 17.75 2.25 -26.10
C LYS A 125 16.83 1.47 -27.05
N ASP A 126 15.58 1.28 -26.65
CA ASP A 126 14.56 0.57 -27.43
C ASP A 126 13.92 1.44 -28.53
N ASN A 127 14.32 2.70 -28.70
CA ASN A 127 13.66 3.68 -29.57
C ASN A 127 12.16 3.92 -29.23
N LYS A 128 11.76 3.71 -27.97
CA LYS A 128 10.39 3.88 -27.46
C LYS A 128 10.16 5.23 -26.76
N VAL A 129 10.89 6.26 -27.17
CA VAL A 129 10.89 7.58 -26.52
C VAL A 129 9.51 8.25 -26.61
N LYS A 130 8.80 8.09 -27.73
CA LYS A 130 7.50 8.72 -27.96
C LYS A 130 6.41 8.10 -27.09
N GLU A 131 6.42 6.78 -26.98
CA GLU A 131 5.52 5.97 -26.16
C GLU A 131 5.72 6.27 -24.68
N ASN A 132 6.95 6.62 -24.29
CA ASN A 132 7.35 6.93 -22.92
C ASN A 132 7.53 8.44 -22.67
N ALA A 133 6.96 9.32 -23.50
CA ALA A 133 7.19 10.76 -23.40
C ALA A 133 6.90 11.33 -22.00
N ARG A 134 5.88 10.79 -21.31
CA ARG A 134 5.57 11.21 -19.93
C ARG A 134 6.69 10.88 -18.95
N LEU A 135 7.34 9.72 -19.09
CA LEU A 135 8.48 9.32 -18.27
C LEU A 135 9.67 10.26 -18.49
N GLY A 136 9.91 10.69 -19.74
CA GLY A 136 10.93 11.71 -20.03
C GLY A 136 10.71 13.03 -19.27
N VAL A 137 9.46 13.50 -19.19
CA VAL A 137 9.12 14.68 -18.38
C VAL A 137 9.35 14.43 -16.88
N VAL A 138 9.09 13.21 -16.38
CA VAL A 138 9.38 12.86 -14.98
C VAL A 138 10.88 12.89 -14.70
N VAL A 139 11.70 12.33 -15.58
CA VAL A 139 13.17 12.37 -15.45
C VAL A 139 13.72 13.80 -15.52
N GLN A 140 13.16 14.65 -16.39
CA GLN A 140 13.49 16.08 -16.40
C GLN A 140 13.13 16.76 -15.07
N GLN A 141 11.96 16.46 -14.51
CA GLN A 141 11.56 17.02 -13.21
C GLN A 141 12.45 16.52 -12.07
N ILE A 142 12.90 15.25 -12.12
CA ILE A 142 13.88 14.70 -11.19
C ILE A 142 15.17 15.52 -11.25
N ASP A 143 15.70 15.79 -12.45
CA ASP A 143 16.91 16.61 -12.62
C ASP A 143 16.75 18.01 -12.01
N HIS A 144 15.61 18.69 -12.28
CA HIS A 144 15.32 19.99 -11.68
C HIS A 144 15.24 19.93 -10.14
N TYR A 145 14.59 18.91 -9.60
CA TYR A 145 14.49 18.70 -8.15
C TYR A 145 15.88 18.49 -7.53
N MET A 146 16.72 17.63 -8.11
CA MET A 146 18.06 17.33 -7.59
C MET A 146 18.97 18.57 -7.56
N LYS A 147 18.74 19.52 -8.47
CA LYS A 147 19.45 20.81 -8.50
C LYS A 147 18.87 21.86 -7.56
N SER A 148 17.69 21.62 -6.98
CA SER A 148 16.98 22.58 -6.12
C SER A 148 17.44 22.55 -4.66
N ILE A 149 16.97 23.52 -3.87
CA ILE A 149 17.18 23.55 -2.42
C ILE A 149 16.40 22.44 -1.69
N HIS A 150 15.34 21.89 -2.30
CA HIS A 150 14.52 20.84 -1.70
C HIS A 150 15.28 19.53 -1.56
N ALA A 151 16.15 19.20 -2.53
CA ALA A 151 16.97 18.00 -2.50
C ALA A 151 18.23 18.12 -1.62
N ARG A 152 18.43 19.26 -0.95
CA ARG A 152 19.59 19.51 -0.09
C ARG A 152 19.18 19.49 1.38
N PRO A 153 20.04 19.02 2.29
CA PRO A 153 19.82 19.20 3.72
C PRO A 153 19.92 20.67 4.13
N SER A 154 19.27 21.04 5.23
CA SER A 154 19.38 22.38 5.80
C SER A 154 20.60 22.47 6.71
N LYS A 155 21.13 23.68 6.95
CA LYS A 155 22.20 23.88 7.94
C LYS A 155 21.82 23.39 9.35
N ALA A 156 20.54 23.43 9.70
CA ALA A 156 20.03 23.02 11.01
C ALA A 156 19.85 21.51 11.15
N ASP A 157 19.60 20.80 10.04
CA ASP A 157 19.40 19.36 10.01
C ASP A 157 20.02 18.78 8.74
N GLN A 158 21.15 18.10 8.93
CA GLN A 158 21.90 17.41 7.87
C GLN A 158 21.46 15.95 7.68
N SER A 159 20.54 15.44 8.50
CA SER A 159 20.12 14.03 8.47
C SER A 159 19.16 13.67 7.34
N ARG A 160 18.53 14.69 6.71
CA ARG A 160 17.51 14.55 5.67
C ARG A 160 17.53 15.71 4.69
N THR A 161 16.95 15.51 3.52
CA THR A 161 16.68 16.60 2.58
C THR A 161 15.53 17.48 3.08
N ASN A 162 15.48 18.73 2.59
CA ASN A 162 14.44 19.71 2.96
C ASN A 162 13.03 19.23 2.57
N ALA A 163 12.89 18.63 1.40
CA ALA A 163 11.69 17.91 0.99
C ALA A 163 12.10 16.65 0.22
N THR A 164 11.14 15.79 -0.06
CA THR A 164 11.28 14.54 -0.82
C THR A 164 10.18 14.46 -1.88
N CYS A 165 10.30 13.52 -2.83
CA CYS A 165 9.34 13.37 -3.93
C CYS A 165 7.89 13.26 -3.42
N TYR A 166 7.69 12.53 -2.32
CA TYR A 166 6.37 12.29 -1.75
C TYR A 166 5.80 13.48 -0.94
N ASN A 167 6.55 14.58 -0.77
CA ASN A 167 6.05 15.77 -0.09
C ASN A 167 5.24 16.69 -1.03
N CYS A 168 5.52 16.64 -2.34
CA CYS A 168 4.84 17.47 -3.34
C CYS A 168 3.72 16.72 -4.06
N HIS A 169 3.93 15.44 -4.36
CA HIS A 169 2.91 14.54 -4.88
C HIS A 169 2.83 13.31 -3.97
N ASP A 170 1.71 12.60 -3.94
CA ASP A 170 1.58 11.42 -3.08
C ASP A 170 2.56 10.29 -3.50
N ALA A 171 2.89 9.40 -2.58
CA ALA A 171 3.73 8.23 -2.87
C ALA A 171 2.96 7.09 -3.56
N HIS A 172 1.69 6.90 -3.19
CA HIS A 172 0.82 5.83 -3.68
C HIS A 172 -0.22 6.35 -4.70
N TYR A 173 -0.59 7.63 -4.63
CA TYR A 173 -1.71 8.19 -5.41
C TYR A 173 -1.26 9.22 -6.46
N ILE A 174 -0.41 8.81 -7.40
CA ILE A 174 0.04 9.65 -8.53
C ILE A 174 -0.86 9.40 -9.75
N TYR A 175 -1.68 10.36 -10.12
CA TYR A 175 -2.71 10.16 -11.14
C TYR A 175 -2.28 10.56 -12.57
N PRO A 176 -2.82 9.89 -13.61
CA PRO A 176 -2.47 10.15 -15.01
C PRO A 176 -2.95 11.52 -15.49
N LYS A 177 -2.33 12.03 -16.58
CA LYS A 177 -2.76 13.27 -17.25
C LYS A 177 -4.22 13.14 -17.71
N GLY A 178 -5.03 14.15 -17.42
CA GLY A 178 -6.44 14.20 -17.83
C GLY A 178 -7.43 13.59 -16.84
N SER A 179 -6.95 12.92 -15.78
CA SER A 179 -7.82 12.47 -14.69
C SER A 179 -8.30 13.64 -13.82
N GLU A 180 -9.51 13.51 -13.28
CA GLU A 180 -10.10 14.43 -12.32
C GLU A 180 -9.22 14.58 -11.08
N GLN A 181 -8.73 13.47 -10.53
CA GLN A 181 -7.89 13.46 -9.33
C GLN A 181 -6.58 14.22 -9.55
N ARG A 182 -6.03 14.21 -10.76
CA ARG A 182 -4.87 15.05 -11.09
C ARG A 182 -5.25 16.52 -11.18
N ALA A 183 -6.44 16.86 -11.66
CA ALA A 183 -6.92 18.24 -11.69
C ALA A 183 -7.09 18.78 -10.26
N GLU A 184 -7.73 18.00 -9.39
CA GLU A 184 -7.87 18.31 -7.96
C GLU A 184 -6.51 18.49 -7.27
N TRP A 185 -5.58 17.55 -7.49
CA TRP A 185 -4.22 17.67 -6.95
C TRP A 185 -3.54 18.97 -7.38
N ARG A 186 -3.73 19.40 -8.64
CA ARG A 186 -3.17 20.67 -9.13
C ARG A 186 -3.76 21.89 -8.43
N LEU A 187 -5.06 21.89 -8.18
CA LEU A 187 -5.72 22.98 -7.43
C LEU A 187 -5.25 23.03 -5.98
N ASN A 188 -4.85 21.88 -5.41
CA ASN A 188 -4.35 21.79 -4.05
C ASN A 188 -2.86 22.15 -3.87
N ILE A 189 -2.12 22.46 -4.94
CA ILE A 189 -0.67 22.77 -4.88
C ILE A 189 -0.33 23.85 -3.83
N PRO A 190 -1.07 24.98 -3.71
CA PRO A 190 -0.75 25.98 -2.69
C PRO A 190 -0.75 25.40 -1.27
N ASN A 191 -1.70 24.51 -0.94
CA ASN A 191 -1.76 23.84 0.36
C ASN A 191 -0.57 22.89 0.56
N THR A 192 -0.16 22.16 -0.49
CA THR A 192 1.01 21.30 -0.45
C THR A 192 2.28 22.08 -0.11
N CYS A 193 2.52 23.22 -0.77
CA CYS A 193 3.63 24.11 -0.45
C CYS A 193 3.51 24.68 0.97
N GLY A 194 2.28 25.02 1.38
CA GLY A 194 1.94 25.58 2.68
C GLY A 194 2.21 24.67 3.87
N ASN A 195 2.40 23.37 3.68
CA ASN A 195 2.82 22.45 4.75
C ASN A 195 4.18 22.83 5.35
N CYS A 196 5.03 23.55 4.59
CA CYS A 196 6.31 24.07 5.07
C CYS A 196 6.42 25.59 4.90
N HIS A 197 5.89 26.13 3.80
CA HIS A 197 5.88 27.55 3.46
C HIS A 197 4.61 28.24 3.99
N VAL A 198 4.44 28.19 5.32
CA VAL A 198 3.19 28.61 5.98
C VAL A 198 2.89 30.10 5.77
N LYS A 199 3.93 30.94 5.73
CA LYS A 199 3.78 32.39 5.52
C LYS A 199 3.32 32.67 4.09
N GLU A 200 3.98 32.08 3.10
CA GLU A 200 3.65 32.26 1.69
C GLU A 200 2.25 31.73 1.38
N ARG A 201 1.82 30.64 2.04
CA ARG A 201 0.46 30.12 1.95
C ARG A 201 -0.58 31.09 2.52
N ALA A 202 -0.27 31.74 3.63
CA ALA A 202 -1.15 32.75 4.24
C ALA A 202 -1.27 33.97 3.31
N ASP A 203 -0.15 34.47 2.79
CA ASP A 203 -0.13 35.60 1.85
C ASP A 203 -0.92 35.26 0.57
N TYR A 204 -0.70 34.07 0.00
CA TYR A 204 -1.45 33.57 -1.16
C TYR A 204 -2.96 33.54 -0.91
N ALA A 205 -3.40 33.07 0.26
CA ALA A 205 -4.82 32.98 0.64
C ALA A 205 -5.56 34.32 0.53
N THR A 206 -4.85 35.41 0.83
CA THR A 206 -5.42 36.76 0.84
C THR A 206 -5.35 37.47 -0.50
N SER A 207 -4.59 36.92 -1.46
CA SER A 207 -4.42 37.48 -2.80
C SER A 207 -5.65 37.26 -3.69
N VAL A 208 -5.74 37.97 -4.82
CA VAL A 208 -6.81 37.74 -5.82
C VAL A 208 -6.81 36.30 -6.34
N HIS A 209 -5.65 35.66 -6.44
CA HIS A 209 -5.51 34.28 -6.93
C HIS A 209 -5.88 33.20 -5.91
N GLY A 210 -6.00 33.54 -4.62
CA GLY A 210 -6.30 32.60 -3.54
C GLY A 210 -7.72 32.68 -2.99
N ARG A 211 -8.51 33.64 -3.47
CA ARG A 211 -9.92 33.88 -3.07
C ARG A 211 -10.94 33.27 -4.04
N GLU A 212 -10.47 32.59 -5.10
CA GLU A 212 -11.31 31.89 -6.09
C GLU A 212 -11.84 30.54 -5.57
#